data_AF-D0UNZ0-F1
#
_entry.id   AF-D0UNZ0-F1
#
_cell.length_a   1.000
_cell.length_b   1.000
_cell.length_c   1.000
_cell.angle_alpha   90.00
_cell.angle_beta   90.00
_cell.angle_gamma   90.00
#
_symmetry.space_group_name_H-M   'P 1'
#
loop_
_entity.id
_entity.type
_entity.pdbx_description
1 polymer ?
#
loop_
_entity_poly.entity_id
_entity_poly.type
_entity_poly.pdbx_seq_one_letter_code
_entity_poly.pdbx_strand_id
1 'polypeptide(L)'
;TDFDIRYYLYELLKALDYCHSMGVMHRDVKPHNVMIDHEARKLRLIDWGLAEFYHPGQEYNVRVASRYFKGPELLVDYQMYDYSLDMWSLGCMLASMIFRKEPF
;
A
#
# COMPACT_ATOMS: atom_id res chain seq x y z
N THR A 1 8.99 -15.97 -8.55
CA THR A 1 8.45 -16.47 -9.83
C THR A 1 7.14 -15.75 -10.16
N ASP A 2 6.51 -15.96 -11.32
CA ASP A 2 5.16 -15.42 -11.60
C ASP A 2 4.15 -15.84 -10.51
N PHE A 3 4.19 -17.12 -10.11
CA PHE A 3 3.35 -17.63 -9.03
C PHE A 3 3.61 -16.93 -7.69
N ASP A 4 4.87 -16.71 -7.31
CA ASP A 4 5.17 -16.03 -6.04
C ASP A 4 4.70 -14.58 -6.02
N ILE A 5 4.81 -13.86 -7.15
CA ILE A 5 4.29 -12.48 -7.25
C ILE A 5 2.80 -12.47 -6.97
N ARG A 6 2.03 -13.34 -7.63
CA ARG A 6 0.58 -13.46 -7.42
C ARG A 6 0.23 -13.85 -5.99
N TYR A 7 0.98 -14.79 -5.42
CA TYR A 7 0.77 -15.27 -4.06
C TYR A 7 0.99 -14.15 -3.04
N TYR A 8 2.13 -13.47 -3.08
CA TYR A 8 2.44 -12.42 -2.11
C TYR A 8 1.60 -11.16 -2.30
N LEU A 9 1.22 -10.82 -3.53
CA LEU A 9 0.22 -9.76 -3.74
C LEU A 9 -1.13 -10.11 -3.12
N TYR A 10 -1.56 -11.37 -3.22
CA TYR A 10 -2.80 -11.80 -2.59
C TYR A 10 -2.72 -11.76 -1.06
N GLU A 11 -1.61 -12.18 -0.46
CA GLU A 11 -1.40 -12.05 0.99
C GLU A 11 -1.37 -10.58 1.46
N LEU A 12 -0.79 -9.68 0.65
CA LEU A 12 -0.82 -8.24 0.94
C LEU A 12 -2.23 -7.66 0.79
N LEU A 13 -2.99 -8.07 -0.23
CA LEU A 13 -4.40 -7.69 -0.39
C LEU A 13 -5.26 -8.08 0.81
N LYS A 14 -5.05 -9.27 1.40
CA LYS A 14 -5.74 -9.66 2.64
C LYS A 14 -5.44 -8.71 3.80
N ALA A 15 -4.21 -8.26 3.93
CA ALA A 15 -3.83 -7.32 4.99
C ALA A 15 -4.49 -5.95 4.78
N LEU A 16 -4.55 -5.47 3.54
CA LEU A 16 -5.21 -4.21 3.17
C LEU A 16 -6.72 -4.29 3.34
N ASP A 17 -7.37 -5.32 2.79
CA ASP A 17 -8.81 -5.55 2.94
C ASP A 17 -9.21 -5.62 4.42
N TYR A 18 -8.41 -6.31 5.23
CA TYR A 18 -8.64 -6.37 6.66
C TYR A 18 -8.55 -4.98 7.32
N CYS A 19 -7.49 -4.21 7.11
CA CYS A 19 -7.37 -2.90 7.75
C CYS A 19 -8.39 -1.88 7.22
N HIS A 20 -8.71 -1.92 5.92
CA HIS A 20 -9.76 -1.10 5.31
C HIS A 20 -11.13 -1.43 5.91
N SER A 21 -11.44 -2.72 6.13
CA SER A 21 -12.70 -3.14 6.80
C SER A 21 -12.78 -2.69 8.26
N MET A 22 -11.63 -2.47 8.90
CA MET A 22 -11.49 -1.90 10.24
C MET A 22 -11.45 -0.36 10.24
N GLY A 23 -11.66 0.29 9.09
CA GLY A 23 -11.69 1.73 8.96
C GLY A 23 -10.31 2.40 8.96
N VAL A 24 -9.23 1.66 8.66
CA VAL A 24 -7.85 2.15 8.72
C VAL A 24 -7.20 2.15 7.34
N MET A 25 -6.66 3.29 6.92
CA MET A 25 -5.76 3.42 5.77
C MET A 25 -4.31 3.24 6.22
N HIS A 26 -3.48 2.50 5.48
CA HIS A 26 -2.06 2.31 5.83
C HIS A 26 -1.21 3.53 5.47
N ARG A 27 -1.46 4.15 4.30
CA ARG A 27 -0.84 5.38 3.77
C ARG A 27 0.69 5.36 3.53
N ASP A 28 1.34 4.21 3.69
CA ASP A 28 2.75 4.01 3.31
C ASP A 28 3.04 2.57 2.86
N VAL A 29 2.17 2.01 2.00
CA VAL A 29 2.39 0.69 1.38
C VAL A 29 3.55 0.78 0.40
N LYS A 30 4.62 -0.01 0.63
CA LYS A 30 5.82 -0.06 -0.20
C LYS A 30 6.61 -1.35 0.09
N PRO A 31 7.54 -1.79 -0.77
CA PRO A 31 8.30 -3.02 -0.56
C PRO A 31 9.01 -3.10 0.80
N HIS A 32 9.53 -1.97 1.29
CA HIS A 32 10.23 -1.90 2.58
C HIS A 32 9.31 -2.19 3.80
N ASN A 33 8.00 -1.98 3.65
CA ASN A 33 7.02 -2.21 4.72
C ASN A 33 6.32 -3.57 4.58
N VAL A 34 6.82 -4.44 3.69
CA VAL A 34 6.28 -5.79 3.46
C VAL A 34 7.34 -6.82 3.83
N MET A 35 7.19 -7.42 5.00
CA MET A 35 8.08 -8.47 5.49
C MET A 35 7.64 -9.82 4.96
N ILE A 36 8.57 -10.55 4.34
CA ILE A 36 8.33 -11.87 3.77
C ILE A 36 9.26 -12.88 4.40
N ASP A 37 8.68 -13.92 4.99
CA ASP A 37 9.35 -15.17 5.28
C ASP A 37 9.05 -16.13 4.12
N HIS A 38 10.03 -16.28 3.22
CA HIS A 38 9.83 -17.05 1.98
C HIS A 38 9.79 -18.56 2.24
N GLU A 39 10.56 -19.05 3.22
CA GLU A 39 10.60 -20.46 3.59
C GLU A 39 9.26 -20.90 4.19
N ALA A 40 8.70 -20.11 5.11
CA ALA A 40 7.39 -20.40 5.71
C ALA A 40 6.20 -19.91 4.89
N ARG A 41 6.44 -19.26 3.74
CA ARG A 41 5.42 -18.59 2.89
C ARG A 41 4.52 -17.62 3.66
N LYS A 42 5.09 -16.80 4.53
CA LYS A 42 4.34 -15.81 5.32
C LYS A 42 4.67 -14.38 4.89
N LEU A 43 3.66 -13.51 4.92
CA LEU A 43 3.79 -12.08 4.69
C LEU A 43 3.20 -11.30 5.87
N ARG A 44 3.83 -10.17 6.22
CA ARG A 44 3.31 -9.20 7.19
C ARG A 44 3.48 -7.79 6.64
N LEU A 45 2.40 -7.01 6.66
CA LEU A 45 2.44 -5.56 6.49
C LEU A 45 2.84 -4.92 7.83
N ILE A 46 3.87 -4.09 7.82
CA ILE A 46 4.46 -3.46 9.00
C ILE A 46 4.50 -1.94 8.85
N ASP A 47 4.93 -1.25 9.92
CA ASP A 47 5.11 0.21 9.96
C ASP A 47 3.81 1.01 9.74
N TRP A 48 2.94 0.95 10.76
CA TRP A 48 1.67 1.65 10.81
C TRP A 48 1.80 3.10 11.31
N GLY A 49 3.01 3.67 11.35
CA GLY A 49 3.26 5.00 11.93
C GLY A 49 2.62 6.16 11.16
N LEU A 50 2.31 5.94 9.87
CA LEU A 50 1.58 6.87 9.02
C LEU A 50 0.11 6.47 8.81
N ALA A 51 -0.36 5.37 9.39
CA ALA A 51 -1.74 4.93 9.23
C ALA A 51 -2.74 5.93 9.84
N GLU A 52 -4.00 5.88 9.41
CA GLU A 52 -5.04 6.76 9.94
C GLU A 52 -6.44 6.16 9.82
N PHE A 53 -7.33 6.54 10.73
CA PHE A 53 -8.75 6.21 10.63
C PHE A 53 -9.44 7.03 9.55
N TYR A 54 -10.17 6.35 8.68
CA TYR A 54 -11.00 6.98 7.67
C TYR A 54 -12.33 7.46 8.27
N HIS A 55 -12.68 8.71 7.96
CA HIS A 55 -13.91 9.38 8.32
C HIS A 55 -14.43 10.10 7.06
N PRO A 56 -15.69 9.84 6.64
CA PRO A 56 -16.24 10.47 5.45
C PRO A 56 -16.19 12.00 5.51
N GLY A 57 -15.66 12.63 4.45
CA GLY A 57 -15.55 14.09 4.33
C GLY A 57 -14.40 14.72 5.13
N GLN A 58 -13.56 13.92 5.79
CA GLN A 58 -12.37 14.43 6.46
C GLN A 58 -11.25 14.73 5.46
N GLU A 59 -10.60 15.88 5.63
CA GLU A 59 -9.37 16.22 4.93
C GLU A 59 -8.16 15.61 5.66
N TYR A 60 -7.27 15.00 4.90
CA TYR A 60 -6.05 14.36 5.40
C TYR A 60 -4.80 15.02 4.86
N ASN A 61 -3.72 15.00 5.65
CA ASN A 61 -2.42 15.50 5.24
C ASN A 61 -1.89 14.71 4.02
N VAL A 62 -1.51 15.41 2.95
CA VAL A 62 -0.98 14.78 1.72
C VAL A 62 0.52 14.44 1.79
N ARG A 63 1.21 14.88 2.84
CA ARG A 63 2.65 14.61 3.07
C ARG A 63 2.90 13.23 3.68
N VAL A 64 2.20 12.21 3.19
CA VAL A 64 2.32 10.79 3.54
C VAL A 64 2.86 9.98 2.37
N ALA A 65 3.18 8.70 2.56
CA ALA A 65 3.79 7.82 1.58
C ALA A 65 5.18 8.24 1.06
N SER A 66 5.96 7.24 0.65
CA SER A 66 7.25 7.41 -0.01
C SER A 66 7.10 7.87 -1.47
N ARG A 67 8.01 8.72 -1.98
CA ARG A 67 7.89 9.46 -3.26
C ARG A 67 7.31 8.64 -4.43
N TYR A 68 7.83 7.44 -4.69
CA TYR A 68 7.46 6.62 -5.85
C TYR A 68 6.13 5.88 -5.72
N PHE A 69 5.54 5.88 -4.52
CA PHE A 69 4.28 5.19 -4.21
C PHE A 69 3.14 6.19 -3.91
N LYS A 70 3.40 7.50 -4.03
CA LYS A 70 2.37 8.52 -3.84
C LYS A 70 1.30 8.42 -4.93
N GLY A 71 0.04 8.30 -4.50
CA GLY A 71 -1.13 8.46 -5.37
C GLY A 71 -1.19 9.87 -5.97
N PRO A 72 -1.77 10.04 -7.18
CA PRO A 72 -1.96 11.35 -7.81
C PRO A 72 -2.65 12.35 -6.89
N GLU A 73 -3.60 11.91 -6.08
CA GLU A 73 -4.29 12.71 -5.07
C GLU A 73 -3.32 13.43 -4.12
N LEU A 74 -2.22 12.78 -3.72
CA LEU A 74 -1.20 13.40 -2.87
C LEU A 74 -0.32 14.39 -3.64
N LEU A 75 -0.17 14.19 -4.95
CA LEU A 75 0.66 15.02 -5.82
C LEU A 75 -0.04 16.30 -6.26
N VAL A 76 -1.37 16.27 -6.36
CA VAL A 76 -2.21 17.41 -6.75
C VAL A 76 -2.90 18.08 -5.56
N ASP A 77 -2.52 17.71 -4.33
CA ASP A 77 -3.05 18.24 -3.07
C ASP A 77 -4.58 18.04 -2.90
N TYR A 78 -5.08 16.89 -3.33
CA TYR A 78 -6.46 16.48 -3.07
C TYR A 78 -6.54 15.77 -1.71
N GLN A 79 -7.14 16.43 -0.72
CA GLN A 79 -7.03 16.03 0.70
C GLN A 79 -8.13 15.07 1.18
N MET A 80 -9.27 15.01 0.49
CA MET A 80 -10.37 14.10 0.82
C MET A 80 -10.18 12.73 0.15
N TYR A 81 -9.04 12.11 0.39
CA TYR A 81 -8.72 10.76 -0.10
C TYR A 81 -9.13 9.68 0.91
N ASP A 82 -9.08 8.43 0.47
CA ASP A 82 -9.54 7.27 1.24
C ASP A 82 -8.60 6.06 1.06
N TYR A 83 -9.11 4.88 1.37
CA TYR A 83 -8.43 3.58 1.24
C TYR A 83 -7.82 3.32 -0.15
N SER A 84 -8.35 3.94 -1.20
CA SER A 84 -7.85 3.79 -2.57
C SER A 84 -6.40 4.25 -2.75
N LEU A 85 -5.88 5.10 -1.85
CA LEU A 85 -4.46 5.48 -1.81
C LEU A 85 -3.52 4.27 -1.64
N ASP A 86 -3.91 3.32 -0.79
CA ASP A 86 -3.13 2.09 -0.59
C ASP A 86 -3.13 1.21 -1.85
N MET A 87 -4.23 1.26 -2.62
CA MET A 87 -4.38 0.50 -3.86
C MET A 87 -3.51 1.06 -4.98
N TRP A 88 -3.33 2.38 -5.07
CA TRP A 88 -2.35 2.98 -5.98
C TRP A 88 -0.93 2.50 -5.66
N SER A 89 -0.57 2.56 -4.37
CA SER A 89 0.74 2.13 -3.87
C SER A 89 1.02 0.65 -4.19
N LEU A 90 0.02 -0.21 -4.00
CA LEU A 90 0.06 -1.63 -4.40
C LEU A 90 0.27 -1.78 -5.92
N GLY A 91 -0.41 -0.96 -6.72
CA GLY A 91 -0.25 -0.92 -8.18
C GLY A 91 1.18 -0.60 -8.61
N CYS A 92 1.82 0.39 -7.99
CA CYS A 92 3.23 0.71 -8.21
C CYS A 92 4.16 -0.47 -7.88
N MET A 93 3.90 -1.20 -6.79
CA MET A 93 4.64 -2.41 -6.44
C MET A 93 4.46 -3.52 -7.48
N LEU A 94 3.21 -3.81 -7.86
CA LEU A 94 2.90 -4.82 -8.88
C LEU A 94 3.58 -4.49 -10.21
N ALA A 95 3.48 -3.25 -10.68
CA ALA A 95 4.13 -2.79 -11.91
C ALA A 95 5.65 -2.99 -11.85
N SER A 96 6.28 -2.62 -10.73
CA SER A 96 7.73 -2.79 -10.54
C SER A 96 8.14 -4.26 -10.62
N MET A 97 7.35 -5.16 -10.01
CA MET A 97 7.62 -6.61 -10.00
C MET A 97 7.45 -7.26 -11.38
N ILE A 98 6.38 -6.94 -12.13
CA ILE A 98 6.11 -7.58 -13.43
C ILE A 98 7.04 -7.06 -14.54
N PHE A 99 7.36 -5.76 -14.52
CA PHE A 99 8.23 -5.15 -15.52
C PHE A 99 9.71 -5.20 -15.14
N ARG A 100 10.04 -5.67 -13.93
CA ARG A 100 11.41 -5.70 -13.37
C ARG A 100 12.09 -4.34 -13.45
N LYS A 101 11.36 -3.29 -13.06
CA LYS A 101 11.81 -1.90 -13.09
C LYS A 101 11.56 -1.27 -11.73
N GLU A 102 12.61 -0.86 -11.02
CA GLU A 102 12.50 -0.31 -9.67
C GLU A 102 13.20 1.06 -9.56
N PRO A 103 12.48 2.16 -9.25
CA PRO A 103 11.00 2.26 -9.25
C PRO A 103 10.44 2.17 -10.68
N PHE A 104 9.16 1.78 -10.81
CA PHE A 104 8.42 1.85 -12.08
C PHE A 104 8.23 3.30 -12.55
#